data_AF-A0A1C5M1K5-F1
#
_entry.id   AF-A0A1C5M1K5-F1
#
_cell.length_a   1.000
_cell.length_b   1.000
_cell.length_c   1.000
_cell.angle_alpha   90.00
_cell.angle_beta   90.00
_cell.angle_gamma   90.00
#
_symmetry.space_group_name_H-M   'P 1'
#
loop_
_entity.id
_entity.type
_entity.pdbx_description
1 polymer ?
#
loop_
_entity_poly.entity_id
_entity_poly.type
_entity_poly.pdbx_seq_one_letter_code
_entity_poly.pdbx_strand_id
1 'polypeptide(L)'
;MEKALLLLSQVVTLGMTGCMFHSIFKENENYKNRSLWVRTGILLAGSLVYMLLPVHITAIREQRDWILIGIGMLLPVLVTALLQLTYAEKKGWRFGFGLVAVLVLGVIGRWDGVAGLTILFLICIAGICRKCWEYPVIGVLGTGLAYPTYLAWKHWIFDGSFAESGFEYTSIMNMGYSIGGLFSTYFHRGGNPGMGILLFGCQIFLWYVTFVKGQKIWKKADFIWLGTAGLLTVMSLRYFPWDYVQRIGQWSLGLVSLIRTPAVFFTYAQIILSILSVEKIGTLVMMEEESKEELKKAV
;
A
#
# COMPACT_ATOMS: atom_id res chain seq x y z
N MET A 1 18.52 -8.77 21.52
CA MET A 1 18.68 -8.34 20.12
C MET A 1 17.34 -8.17 19.41
N GLU A 2 16.42 -9.13 19.48
CA GLU A 2 15.14 -9.08 18.74
C GLU A 2 14.28 -7.84 19.03
N LYS A 3 14.12 -7.45 20.30
CA LYS A 3 13.40 -6.22 20.68
C LYS A 3 14.05 -4.93 20.15
N ALA A 4 15.38 -4.89 20.08
CA ALA A 4 16.11 -3.74 19.56
C ALA A 4 15.92 -3.61 18.04
N LEU A 5 15.88 -4.74 17.33
CA LEU A 5 15.64 -4.78 15.89
C LEU A 5 14.19 -4.38 15.54
N LEU A 6 13.22 -4.77 16.35
CA LEU A 6 11.83 -4.30 16.22
C LEU A 6 11.71 -2.79 16.48
N LEU A 7 12.36 -2.26 17.51
CA LEU A 7 12.36 -0.82 17.78
C LEU A 7 13.01 -0.04 16.63
N LEU A 8 14.15 -0.53 16.13
CA LEU A 8 14.81 0.06 14.97
C LEU A 8 13.89 0.03 13.73
N SER A 9 13.20 -1.08 13.48
CA SER A 9 12.28 -1.20 12.35
C SER A 9 11.13 -0.20 12.44
N GLN A 10 10.57 0.04 13.64
CA GLN A 10 9.52 1.04 13.84
C GLN A 10 10.04 2.47 13.64
N VAL A 11 11.20 2.80 14.19
CA VAL A 11 11.81 4.13 14.03
C VAL A 11 12.09 4.42 12.56
N VAL A 12 12.62 3.43 11.83
CA VAL A 12 12.85 3.57 10.38
C VAL A 12 11.51 3.69 9.63
N THR A 13 10.50 2.87 9.96
CA THR A 13 9.16 2.98 9.33
C THR A 13 8.55 4.37 9.54
N LEU A 14 8.68 4.92 10.76
CA LEU A 14 8.23 6.28 11.08
C LEU A 14 8.93 7.33 10.23
N GLY A 15 10.26 7.24 10.11
CA GLY A 15 11.03 8.14 9.26
C GLY A 15 10.63 8.06 7.78
N MET A 16 10.53 6.85 7.22
CA MET A 16 10.23 6.67 5.81
C MET A 16 8.78 7.06 5.46
N THR A 17 7.82 6.79 6.34
CA THR A 17 6.43 7.27 6.18
C THR A 17 6.35 8.80 6.26
N GLY A 18 7.13 9.42 7.14
CA GLY A 18 7.23 10.88 7.22
C GLY A 18 7.74 11.49 5.91
N CYS A 19 8.78 10.91 5.32
CA CYS A 19 9.30 11.30 4.00
C CYS A 19 8.28 11.12 2.87
N MET A 20 7.49 10.03 2.92
CA MET A 20 6.42 9.76 1.97
C MET A 20 5.34 10.83 2.04
N PHE A 21 4.79 11.10 3.22
CA PHE A 21 3.76 12.13 3.39
C PHE A 21 4.29 13.53 3.10
N HIS A 22 5.55 13.82 3.42
CA HIS A 22 6.18 15.08 3.04
C HIS A 22 6.20 15.23 1.51
N SER A 23 6.55 14.17 0.79
CA SER A 23 6.56 14.18 -0.68
C SER A 23 5.15 14.28 -1.27
N ILE A 24 4.14 13.69 -0.63
CA ILE A 24 2.72 13.82 -1.05
C ILE A 24 2.23 15.26 -0.89
N PHE A 25 2.51 15.90 0.23
CA PHE A 25 2.04 17.27 0.52
C PHE A 25 2.93 18.36 -0.08
N LYS A 26 4.12 18.04 -0.60
CA LYS A 26 5.11 19.02 -1.05
C LYS A 26 4.60 20.02 -2.10
N GLU A 27 3.71 19.60 -2.99
CA GLU A 27 3.13 20.45 -4.03
C GLU A 27 1.94 21.30 -3.54
N ASN A 28 1.42 21.04 -2.34
CA ASN A 28 0.31 21.82 -1.79
C ASN A 28 0.83 23.17 -1.25
N GLU A 29 0.44 24.28 -1.89
CA GLU A 29 0.85 25.63 -1.49
C GLU A 29 0.49 25.94 -0.03
N ASN A 30 -0.68 25.49 0.42
CA ASN A 30 -1.12 25.67 1.81
C ASN A 30 -0.22 24.92 2.79
N TYR A 31 0.33 23.77 2.39
CA TYR A 31 1.32 23.06 3.20
C TYR A 31 2.66 23.81 3.25
N LYS A 32 3.08 24.42 2.13
CA LYS A 32 4.35 25.16 2.02
C LYS A 32 4.36 26.51 2.75
N ASN A 33 3.21 27.09 3.05
CA ASN A 33 3.12 28.37 3.76
C ASN A 33 2.92 28.23 5.28
N ARG A 34 2.67 27.02 5.77
CA ARG A 34 2.41 26.75 7.20
C ARG A 34 3.69 26.68 8.05
N SER A 35 3.54 26.90 9.35
CA SER A 35 4.64 26.78 10.32
C SER A 35 5.19 25.35 10.38
N LEU A 36 6.45 25.21 10.78
CA LEU A 36 7.14 23.92 10.86
C LEU A 36 6.43 22.95 11.82
N TRP A 37 5.83 23.46 12.91
CA TRP A 37 5.08 22.68 13.89
C TRP A 37 3.83 22.02 13.29
N VAL A 38 3.03 22.77 12.53
CA VAL A 38 1.81 22.24 11.90
C VAL A 38 2.16 21.19 10.84
N ARG A 39 3.19 21.45 10.03
CA ARG A 39 3.67 20.46 9.05
C ARG A 39 4.11 19.17 9.71
N THR A 40 4.89 19.28 10.78
CA THR A 40 5.38 18.13 11.53
C THR A 40 4.23 17.37 12.17
N GLY A 41 3.21 18.06 12.69
CA GLY A 41 2.00 17.44 13.24
C GLY A 41 1.22 16.63 12.21
N ILE A 42 1.02 17.15 11.00
CA ILE A 42 0.33 16.44 9.91
C ILE A 42 1.14 15.22 9.44
N LEU A 43 2.45 15.36 9.32
CA LEU A 43 3.34 14.25 8.97
C LEU A 43 3.32 13.14 10.03
N LEU A 44 3.42 13.51 11.31
CA LEU A 44 3.37 12.55 12.41
C LEU A 44 2.02 11.86 12.49
N ALA A 45 0.92 12.59 12.34
CA ALA A 45 -0.41 12.01 12.30
C ALA A 45 -0.53 11.00 11.14
N GLY A 46 -0.06 11.35 9.94
CA GLY A 46 -0.03 10.44 8.79
C GLY A 46 0.81 9.20 9.03
N SER A 47 2.03 9.35 9.53
CA SER A 47 2.93 8.25 9.89
C SER A 47 2.32 7.34 10.94
N LEU A 48 1.62 7.89 11.95
CA LEU A 48 0.91 7.12 12.96
C LEU A 48 -0.24 6.33 12.37
N VAL A 49 -1.04 6.92 11.47
CA VAL A 49 -2.11 6.21 10.76
C VAL A 49 -1.53 5.00 10.02
N TYR A 50 -0.38 5.17 9.35
CA TYR A 50 0.29 4.08 8.64
C TYR A 50 0.82 2.98 9.57
N MET A 51 1.52 3.35 10.65
CA MET A 51 2.04 2.37 11.61
C MET A 51 0.95 1.66 12.41
N LEU A 52 -0.21 2.30 12.58
CA LEU A 52 -1.36 1.72 13.26
C LEU A 52 -2.26 0.91 12.33
N LEU A 53 -1.85 0.66 11.07
CA LEU A 53 -2.54 -0.33 10.25
C LEU A 53 -2.56 -1.67 10.98
N PRO A 54 -3.73 -2.32 11.11
CA PRO A 54 -3.84 -3.62 11.72
C PRO A 54 -2.86 -4.65 11.14
N VAL A 55 -2.62 -4.61 9.82
CA VAL A 55 -1.62 -5.46 9.15
C VAL A 55 -0.21 -5.29 9.68
N HIS A 56 0.22 -4.05 9.87
CA HIS A 56 1.54 -3.76 10.41
C HIS A 56 1.64 -4.21 11.86
N ILE A 57 0.60 -3.94 12.66
CA ILE A 57 0.54 -4.33 14.07
C ILE A 57 0.58 -5.85 14.24
N THR A 58 -0.19 -6.62 13.45
CA THR A 58 -0.20 -8.09 13.56
C THR A 58 1.10 -8.72 13.10
N ALA A 59 1.73 -8.18 12.05
CA ALA A 59 3.04 -8.62 11.60
C ALA A 59 4.08 -8.50 12.73
N ILE A 60 4.05 -7.41 13.49
CA ILE A 60 4.97 -7.14 14.61
C ILE A 60 4.63 -7.97 15.84
N ARG A 61 3.35 -8.01 16.23
CA ARG A 61 2.94 -8.50 17.54
C ARG A 61 2.73 -10.02 17.59
N GLU A 62 2.16 -10.58 16.52
CA GLU A 62 1.66 -11.97 16.55
C GLU A 62 2.44 -12.89 15.63
N GLN A 63 2.69 -12.47 14.38
CA GLN A 63 3.29 -13.36 13.38
C GLN A 63 4.82 -13.31 13.35
N ARG A 64 5.43 -12.21 13.83
CA ARG A 64 6.87 -11.91 13.66
C ARG A 64 7.33 -12.14 12.23
N ASP A 65 6.47 -11.78 11.27
CA ASP A 65 6.77 -11.94 9.85
C ASP A 65 7.70 -10.81 9.42
N TRP A 66 9.01 -11.10 9.44
CA TRP A 66 10.05 -10.16 9.06
C TRP A 66 9.96 -9.72 7.59
N ILE A 67 9.36 -10.55 6.71
CA ILE A 67 9.16 -10.20 5.30
C ILE A 67 8.10 -9.11 5.21
N LEU A 68 6.95 -9.31 5.86
CA LEU A 68 5.86 -8.34 5.85
C LEU A 68 6.25 -7.02 6.53
N ILE A 69 7.00 -7.07 7.64
CA ILE A 69 7.58 -5.87 8.29
C ILE A 69 8.55 -5.15 7.33
N GLY A 70 9.43 -5.91 6.66
CA GLY A 70 10.37 -5.37 5.68
C GLY A 70 9.68 -4.70 4.50
N ILE A 71 8.62 -5.32 3.96
CA ILE A 71 7.79 -4.74 2.89
C ILE A 71 7.11 -3.46 3.39
N GLY A 72 6.55 -3.48 4.60
CA GLY A 72 5.92 -2.32 5.23
C GLY A 72 6.87 -1.13 5.39
N MET A 73 8.16 -1.39 5.60
CA MET A 73 9.23 -0.38 5.66
C MET A 73 9.65 0.14 4.29
N LEU A 74 9.75 -0.74 3.30
CA LEU A 74 10.23 -0.44 1.95
C LEU A 74 9.19 0.28 1.09
N LEU A 75 7.91 0.03 1.33
CA LEU A 75 6.82 0.57 0.52
C LEU A 75 6.74 2.12 0.59
N PRO A 76 6.88 2.78 1.76
CA PRO A 76 7.02 4.24 1.82
C PRO A 76 8.23 4.78 1.06
N VAL A 77 9.35 4.04 1.04
CA VAL A 77 10.56 4.41 0.28
C VAL A 77 10.27 4.41 -1.21
N LEU A 78 9.61 3.36 -1.69
CA LEU A 78 9.20 3.22 -3.08
C LEU A 78 8.26 4.35 -3.51
N VAL A 79 7.22 4.63 -2.72
CA VAL A 79 6.28 5.72 -3.01
C VAL A 79 7.00 7.08 -3.03
N THR A 80 7.91 7.31 -2.07
CA THR A 80 8.72 8.53 -2.01
C THR A 80 9.61 8.67 -3.25
N ALA A 81 10.31 7.62 -3.64
CA ALA A 81 11.20 7.62 -4.80
C ALA A 81 10.43 7.90 -6.09
N LEU A 82 9.27 7.26 -6.29
CA LEU A 82 8.40 7.51 -7.44
C LEU A 82 7.88 8.95 -7.49
N LEU A 83 7.46 9.50 -6.34
CA LEU A 83 7.05 10.90 -6.23
C LEU A 83 8.20 11.87 -6.53
N GLN A 84 9.38 11.62 -5.97
CA GLN A 84 10.53 12.50 -6.20
C GLN A 84 11.06 12.41 -7.64
N LEU A 85 10.89 11.26 -8.29
CA LEU A 85 11.18 11.11 -9.72
C LEU A 85 10.30 12.02 -10.60
N THR A 86 9.03 12.22 -10.23
CA THR A 86 8.14 13.15 -10.93
C THR A 86 8.45 14.61 -10.66
N TYR A 87 8.92 14.94 -9.45
CA TYR A 87 9.20 16.32 -9.06
C TYR A 87 10.63 16.80 -9.36
N ALA A 88 11.56 15.87 -9.61
CA ALA A 88 12.96 16.23 -9.83
C ALA A 88 13.15 16.81 -11.24
N GLU A 89 13.58 18.07 -11.33
CA GLU A 89 13.91 18.72 -12.60
C GLU A 89 15.26 18.26 -13.16
N LYS A 90 16.23 17.95 -12.28
CA LYS A 90 17.58 17.57 -12.66
C LYS A 90 17.65 16.10 -13.08
N LYS A 91 18.14 15.83 -14.29
CA LYS A 91 18.27 14.48 -14.88
C LYS A 91 19.04 13.49 -14.01
N GLY A 92 20.11 13.92 -13.33
CA GLY A 92 20.90 13.06 -12.43
C GLY A 92 20.12 12.59 -11.19
N TRP A 93 19.32 13.47 -10.60
CA TRP A 93 18.48 13.13 -9.45
C TRP A 93 17.32 12.22 -9.85
N ARG A 94 16.71 12.44 -11.02
CA ARG A 94 15.70 11.55 -11.59
C ARG A 94 16.24 10.13 -11.77
N PHE A 95 17.45 9.99 -12.32
CA PHE A 95 18.10 8.68 -12.45
C PHE A 95 18.33 8.02 -11.09
N GLY A 96 18.82 8.78 -10.11
CA GLY A 96 19.00 8.29 -8.74
C GLY A 96 17.71 7.75 -8.11
N PHE A 97 16.62 8.50 -8.17
CA PHE A 97 15.33 8.05 -7.63
C PHE A 97 14.75 6.86 -8.40
N GLY A 98 14.92 6.82 -9.72
CA GLY A 98 14.53 5.68 -10.54
C GLY A 98 15.27 4.41 -10.13
N LEU A 99 16.59 4.51 -9.92
CA LEU A 99 17.43 3.39 -9.48
C LEU A 99 17.02 2.90 -8.09
N VAL A 100 16.74 3.80 -7.14
CA VAL A 100 16.23 3.44 -5.81
C VAL A 100 14.90 2.69 -5.92
N ALA A 101 13.96 3.18 -6.74
CA ALA A 101 12.67 2.52 -6.92
C ALA A 101 12.81 1.12 -7.53
N VAL A 102 13.68 0.95 -8.52
CA VAL A 102 14.00 -0.36 -9.13
C VAL A 102 14.59 -1.33 -8.10
N LEU A 103 15.57 -0.88 -7.32
CA LEU A 103 16.20 -1.72 -6.29
C LEU A 103 15.21 -2.13 -5.21
N VAL A 104 14.40 -1.20 -4.71
CA VAL A 104 13.40 -1.47 -3.68
C VAL A 104 12.37 -2.49 -4.18
N LEU A 105 11.85 -2.32 -5.40
CA LEU A 105 10.91 -3.28 -5.99
C LEU A 105 11.56 -4.65 -6.22
N GLY A 106 12.82 -4.68 -6.64
CA GLY A 106 13.58 -5.92 -6.81
C GLY A 106 13.77 -6.68 -5.49
N VAL A 107 14.08 -5.98 -4.40
CA VAL A 107 14.17 -6.58 -3.06
C VAL A 107 12.82 -7.13 -2.62
N ILE A 108 11.74 -6.36 -2.77
CA ILE A 108 10.39 -6.81 -2.41
C ILE A 108 10.00 -8.06 -3.21
N GLY A 109 10.17 -8.03 -4.53
CA GLY A 109 9.84 -9.18 -5.38
C GLY A 109 10.71 -10.42 -5.13
N ARG A 110 11.93 -10.23 -4.61
CA ARG A 110 12.81 -11.34 -4.23
C ARG A 110 12.39 -11.97 -2.90
N TRP A 111 11.90 -11.16 -1.94
CA TRP A 111 11.36 -11.65 -0.68
C TRP A 111 10.00 -12.30 -0.83
N ASP A 112 9.12 -11.68 -1.61
CA ASP A 112 7.78 -12.16 -1.89
C ASP A 112 7.37 -11.80 -3.33
N GLY A 113 7.33 -12.81 -4.20
CA GLY A 113 6.95 -12.62 -5.60
C GLY A 113 5.50 -12.14 -5.77
N VAL A 114 4.59 -12.48 -4.85
CA VAL A 114 3.19 -12.05 -4.92
C VAL A 114 3.13 -10.55 -4.58
N ALA A 115 3.84 -10.14 -3.53
CA ALA A 115 4.01 -8.73 -3.20
C ALA A 115 4.61 -7.93 -4.36
N GLY A 116 5.68 -8.44 -4.97
CA GLY A 116 6.33 -7.83 -6.13
C GLY A 116 5.38 -7.59 -7.30
N LEU A 117 4.60 -8.59 -7.69
CA LEU A 117 3.61 -8.47 -8.78
C LEU A 117 2.46 -7.52 -8.42
N THR A 118 1.98 -7.57 -7.18
CA THR A 118 0.89 -6.70 -6.73
C THR A 118 1.34 -5.24 -6.74
N ILE A 119 2.57 -4.95 -6.28
CA ILE A 119 3.14 -3.61 -6.32
C ILE A 119 3.43 -3.17 -7.76
N LEU A 120 3.90 -4.06 -8.64
CA LEU A 120 4.04 -3.75 -10.08
C LEU A 120 2.72 -3.28 -10.67
N PHE A 121 1.62 -3.98 -10.40
CA PHE A 121 0.28 -3.59 -10.83
C PHE A 121 -0.10 -2.19 -10.32
N LEU A 122 0.18 -1.90 -9.04
CA LEU A 122 -0.06 -0.57 -8.47
C LEU A 122 0.81 0.53 -9.08
N ILE A 123 2.07 0.24 -9.42
CA ILE A 123 2.97 1.18 -10.11
C ILE A 123 2.45 1.49 -11.52
N CYS A 124 1.94 0.48 -12.24
CA CYS A 124 1.33 0.67 -13.55
C CYS A 124 0.10 1.58 -13.46
N ILE A 125 -0.78 1.35 -12.47
CA ILE A 125 -1.93 2.22 -12.22
C ILE A 125 -1.48 3.64 -11.87
N ALA A 126 -0.48 3.79 -11.00
CA ALA A 126 0.10 5.08 -10.66
C ALA A 126 0.64 5.81 -11.90
N GLY A 127 1.32 5.09 -12.79
CA GLY A 127 1.84 5.62 -14.06
C GLY A 127 0.73 6.11 -14.98
N ILE A 128 -0.37 5.37 -15.09
CA ILE A 128 -1.56 5.78 -15.86
C ILE A 128 -2.21 7.02 -15.24
N CYS A 129 -2.42 7.02 -13.92
CA CYS A 129 -3.00 8.15 -13.18
C CYS A 129 -2.18 9.44 -13.34
N ARG A 130 -0.86 9.34 -13.37
CA ARG A 130 0.06 10.48 -13.52
C ARG A 130 0.47 10.77 -14.96
N LYS A 131 0.07 9.93 -15.92
CA LYS A 131 0.54 9.98 -17.32
C LYS A 131 2.07 9.91 -17.45
N CYS A 132 2.73 9.17 -16.55
CA CYS A 132 4.18 9.00 -16.51
C CYS A 132 4.58 7.58 -16.92
N TRP A 133 5.07 7.42 -18.16
CA TRP A 133 5.54 6.13 -18.68
C TRP A 133 6.78 5.57 -17.98
N GLU A 134 7.53 6.42 -17.28
CA GLU A 134 8.70 6.01 -16.50
C GLU A 134 8.32 5.03 -15.36
N TYR A 135 7.10 5.11 -14.84
CA TYR A 135 6.65 4.26 -13.74
C TYR A 135 6.51 2.79 -14.18
N PRO A 136 5.75 2.44 -15.24
CA PRO A 136 5.74 1.08 -15.78
C PRO A 136 7.14 0.54 -16.11
N VAL A 137 8.03 1.36 -16.66
CA VAL A 137 9.40 0.95 -16.98
C VAL A 137 10.18 0.58 -15.72
N ILE A 138 10.12 1.43 -14.67
CA ILE A 138 10.70 1.13 -13.35
C ILE A 138 10.12 -0.15 -12.78
N GLY A 139 8.80 -0.33 -12.92
CA GLY A 139 8.11 -1.56 -12.54
C GLY A 139 8.73 -2.79 -13.18
N VAL A 140 8.79 -2.83 -14.51
CA VAL A 140 9.35 -3.95 -15.28
C VAL A 140 10.81 -4.21 -14.93
N LEU A 141 11.63 -3.16 -14.79
CA LEU A 141 13.04 -3.28 -14.42
C LEU A 141 13.21 -3.85 -13.00
N GLY A 142 12.41 -3.39 -12.03
CA GLY A 142 12.43 -3.92 -10.67
C GLY A 142 11.98 -5.37 -10.59
N THR A 143 10.92 -5.74 -11.31
CA THR A 143 10.50 -7.15 -11.46
C THR A 143 11.59 -8.00 -12.12
N GLY A 144 12.34 -7.43 -13.06
CA GLY A 144 13.51 -8.05 -13.68
C GLY A 144 14.63 -8.38 -12.69
N LEU A 145 14.84 -7.59 -11.63
CA LEU A 145 15.80 -7.93 -10.57
C LEU A 145 15.33 -9.09 -9.68
N ALA A 146 14.01 -9.26 -9.55
CA ALA A 146 13.39 -10.40 -8.89
C ALA A 146 13.24 -11.63 -9.81
N TYR A 147 13.85 -11.60 -11.01
CA TYR A 147 13.78 -12.68 -12.01
C TYR A 147 14.08 -14.09 -11.48
N PRO A 148 15.06 -14.32 -10.57
CA PRO A 148 15.29 -15.66 -10.01
C PRO A 148 14.06 -16.24 -9.30
N THR A 149 13.29 -15.41 -8.60
CA THR A 149 12.04 -15.82 -7.94
C THR A 149 10.99 -16.23 -8.96
N TYR A 150 10.83 -15.44 -10.02
CA TYR A 150 9.85 -15.73 -11.07
C TYR A 150 10.26 -16.89 -11.99
N LEU A 151 11.56 -17.15 -12.15
CA LEU A 151 12.05 -18.36 -12.80
C LEU A 151 11.70 -19.61 -12.00
N ALA A 152 11.93 -19.59 -10.68
CA ALA A 152 11.52 -20.69 -9.82
C ALA A 152 10.01 -20.94 -9.93
N TRP A 153 9.21 -19.87 -9.92
CA TRP A 153 7.77 -19.97 -10.14
C TRP A 153 7.41 -20.53 -11.50
N LYS A 154 8.08 -20.10 -12.58
CA LYS A 154 7.86 -20.64 -13.92
C LYS A 154 8.07 -22.15 -13.93
N HIS A 155 9.18 -22.61 -13.36
CA HIS A 155 9.49 -24.04 -13.26
C HIS A 155 8.44 -24.79 -12.43
N TRP A 156 7.98 -24.23 -11.31
CA TRP A 156 6.96 -24.84 -10.49
C TRP A 156 5.58 -24.88 -11.16
N ILE A 157 5.20 -23.80 -11.84
CA ILE A 157 3.86 -23.60 -12.40
C ILE A 157 3.68 -24.33 -13.74
N PHE A 158 4.71 -24.35 -14.60
CA PHE A 158 4.59 -24.82 -15.98
C PHE A 158 5.28 -26.17 -16.24
N ASP A 159 6.31 -26.52 -15.49
CA ASP A 159 7.06 -27.76 -15.74
C ASP A 159 6.55 -28.94 -14.89
N GLY A 160 5.43 -28.78 -14.18
CA GLY A 160 4.78 -29.84 -13.39
C GLY A 160 5.46 -30.19 -12.06
N SER A 161 6.58 -29.55 -11.74
CA SER A 161 7.39 -29.79 -10.53
C SER A 161 6.77 -29.26 -9.23
N PHE A 162 5.58 -28.66 -9.26
CA PHE A 162 4.90 -28.14 -8.07
C PHE A 162 4.74 -29.22 -6.98
N ALA A 163 4.33 -30.43 -7.36
CA ALA A 163 4.18 -31.56 -6.44
C ALA A 163 5.53 -32.10 -5.93
N GLU A 164 6.59 -32.03 -6.76
CA GLU A 164 7.95 -32.46 -6.41
C GLU A 164 8.65 -31.47 -5.46
N SER A 165 8.27 -30.20 -5.52
CA SER A 165 8.78 -29.15 -4.63
C SER A 165 8.19 -29.18 -3.21
N GLY A 166 7.29 -30.13 -2.92
CA GLY A 166 6.67 -30.30 -1.60
C GLY A 166 5.54 -29.31 -1.30
N PHE A 167 5.06 -28.55 -2.29
CA PHE A 167 3.90 -27.68 -2.15
C PHE A 167 2.61 -28.44 -2.51
N GLU A 168 1.65 -28.44 -1.58
CA GLU A 168 0.32 -28.97 -1.85
C GLU A 168 -0.52 -27.95 -2.64
N TYR A 169 -1.21 -28.43 -3.66
CA TYR A 169 -2.24 -27.63 -4.34
C TYR A 169 -3.36 -27.34 -3.34
N THR A 170 -3.53 -26.08 -2.97
CA THR A 170 -4.50 -25.67 -1.96
C THR A 170 -5.50 -24.69 -2.54
N SER A 171 -6.77 -24.85 -2.16
CA SER A 171 -7.78 -23.85 -2.49
C SER A 171 -7.77 -22.73 -1.44
N ILE A 172 -7.42 -21.52 -1.88
CA ILE A 172 -7.31 -20.35 -1.00
C ILE A 172 -8.66 -19.71 -0.65
N MET A 173 -9.75 -20.14 -1.30
CA MET A 173 -11.07 -19.51 -1.20
C MET A 173 -11.57 -19.46 0.25
N ASN A 174 -11.43 -20.55 1.00
CA ASN A 174 -11.89 -20.63 2.39
C ASN A 174 -11.06 -19.77 3.37
N MET A 175 -9.89 -19.29 2.94
CA MET A 175 -8.99 -18.44 3.73
C MET A 175 -9.22 -16.94 3.51
N GLY A 176 -10.15 -16.57 2.62
CA GLY A 176 -10.53 -15.18 2.38
C GLY A 176 -11.40 -14.59 3.50
N TYR A 177 -11.54 -13.26 3.49
CA TYR A 177 -12.34 -12.55 4.49
C TYR A 177 -13.85 -12.78 4.29
N SER A 178 -14.59 -12.90 5.39
CA SER A 178 -16.02 -12.59 5.38
C SER A 178 -16.24 -11.09 5.39
N ILE A 179 -17.41 -10.61 4.93
CA ILE A 179 -17.74 -9.18 4.91
C ILE A 179 -17.63 -8.58 6.32
N GLY A 180 -18.14 -9.26 7.34
CA GLY A 180 -17.99 -8.84 8.74
C GLY A 180 -16.55 -8.90 9.27
N GLY A 181 -15.71 -9.76 8.67
CA GLY A 181 -14.28 -9.84 8.99
C GLY A 181 -13.47 -8.65 8.46
N LEU A 182 -13.86 -8.06 7.33
CA LEU A 182 -13.18 -6.88 6.78
C LEU A 182 -13.27 -5.68 7.74
N PHE A 183 -14.45 -5.46 8.33
CA PHE A 183 -14.69 -4.36 9.26
C PHE A 183 -14.29 -4.67 10.71
N SER A 184 -13.67 -5.82 10.97
CA SER A 184 -13.26 -6.17 12.33
C SER A 184 -12.11 -5.27 12.79
N THR A 185 -12.04 -5.08 14.11
CA THR A 185 -11.18 -4.08 14.73
C THR A 185 -9.73 -4.52 14.81
N TYR A 186 -9.45 -5.82 14.99
CA TYR A 186 -8.08 -6.32 15.14
C TYR A 186 -7.84 -7.74 14.60
N PHE A 187 -8.81 -8.66 14.64
CA PHE A 187 -8.56 -10.07 14.28
C PHE A 187 -9.70 -10.70 13.48
N HIS A 188 -9.33 -11.49 12.47
CA HIS A 188 -10.20 -12.47 11.83
C HIS A 188 -9.62 -13.89 11.99
N ARG A 189 -10.46 -14.92 11.81
CA ARG A 189 -10.04 -16.33 11.82
C ARG A 189 -8.89 -16.54 10.84
N GLY A 190 -7.79 -17.13 11.30
CA GLY A 190 -6.60 -17.43 10.49
C GLY A 190 -5.45 -16.43 10.59
N GLY A 191 -5.46 -15.50 11.56
CA GLY A 191 -4.36 -14.55 11.79
C GLY A 191 -4.35 -13.36 10.82
N ASN A 192 -5.42 -13.16 10.06
CA ASN A 192 -5.55 -12.07 9.10
C ASN A 192 -6.26 -10.86 9.75
N PRO A 193 -5.68 -9.65 9.68
CA PRO A 193 -6.18 -8.47 10.40
C PRO A 193 -7.29 -7.74 9.63
N GLY A 194 -8.29 -7.22 10.33
CA GLY A 194 -9.34 -6.39 9.72
C GLY A 194 -8.86 -4.99 9.30
N MET A 195 -9.79 -4.12 8.90
CA MET A 195 -9.52 -2.74 8.47
C MET A 195 -9.02 -1.85 9.62
N GLY A 196 -9.43 -2.16 10.86
CA GLY A 196 -9.06 -1.40 12.05
C GLY A 196 -9.93 -0.17 12.27
N ILE A 197 -10.16 0.15 13.55
CA ILE A 197 -11.05 1.23 13.97
C ILE A 197 -10.58 2.58 13.41
N LEU A 198 -9.27 2.81 13.40
CA LEU A 198 -8.70 4.09 12.99
C LEU A 198 -8.92 4.34 11.49
N LEU A 199 -8.55 3.38 10.63
CA LEU A 199 -8.74 3.52 9.18
C LEU A 199 -10.23 3.57 8.82
N PHE A 200 -11.05 2.76 9.49
CA PHE A 200 -12.50 2.80 9.33
C PHE A 200 -13.09 4.16 9.72
N GLY A 201 -12.66 4.73 10.85
CA GLY A 201 -13.05 6.07 11.29
C GLY A 201 -12.65 7.15 10.30
N CYS A 202 -11.44 7.09 9.73
CA CYS A 202 -11.00 7.99 8.67
C CYS A 202 -11.90 7.90 7.43
N GLN A 203 -12.29 6.69 7.02
CA GLN A 203 -13.19 6.51 5.87
C GLN A 203 -14.58 7.07 6.16
N ILE A 204 -15.18 6.78 7.31
CA ILE A 204 -16.49 7.34 7.70
C ILE A 204 -16.43 8.87 7.71
N PHE A 205 -15.37 9.45 8.27
CA PHE A 205 -15.20 10.90 8.31
C PHE A 205 -15.15 11.51 6.89
N LEU A 206 -14.39 10.91 5.98
CA LEU A 206 -14.33 11.37 4.60
C LEU A 206 -15.70 11.26 3.90
N TRP A 207 -16.42 10.16 4.12
CA TRP A 207 -17.76 9.97 3.58
C TRP A 207 -18.75 10.99 4.13
N TYR A 208 -18.67 11.30 5.42
CA TYR A 208 -19.48 12.34 6.05
C TYR A 208 -19.21 13.71 5.42
N VAL A 209 -17.94 14.08 5.25
CA VAL A 209 -17.57 15.37 4.63
C VAL A 209 -18.07 15.45 3.17
N THR A 210 -18.02 14.35 2.43
CA THR A 210 -18.42 14.37 1.02
C THR A 210 -19.92 14.34 0.81
N PHE A 211 -20.64 13.50 1.55
CA PHE A 211 -22.08 13.29 1.35
C PHE A 211 -22.92 14.24 2.20
N VAL A 212 -22.52 14.50 3.44
CA VAL A 212 -23.31 15.33 4.37
C VAL A 212 -22.95 16.80 4.23
N LYS A 213 -21.65 17.14 4.21
CA LYS A 213 -21.20 18.53 4.00
C LYS A 213 -21.13 18.94 2.53
N GLY A 214 -21.28 18.02 1.59
CA GLY A 214 -21.28 18.29 0.15
C GLY A 214 -19.93 18.80 -0.41
N GLN A 215 -18.83 18.64 0.33
CA GLN A 215 -17.53 19.17 -0.09
C GLN A 215 -16.89 18.27 -1.17
N LYS A 216 -16.53 18.87 -2.31
CA LYS A 216 -15.85 18.19 -3.42
C LYS A 216 -14.36 18.02 -3.15
N ILE A 217 -13.99 17.00 -2.37
CA ILE A 217 -12.59 16.68 -2.03
C ILE A 217 -11.91 15.68 -3.00
N TRP A 218 -12.71 14.93 -3.78
CA TRP A 218 -12.22 13.85 -4.63
C TRP A 218 -11.91 14.33 -6.06
N LYS A 219 -10.74 13.96 -6.56
CA LYS A 219 -10.30 14.15 -7.96
C LYS A 219 -10.55 12.88 -8.78
N LYS A 220 -10.55 13.01 -10.11
CA LYS A 220 -10.72 11.86 -11.03
C LYS A 220 -9.72 10.72 -10.78
N ALA A 221 -8.47 11.05 -10.48
CA ALA A 221 -7.44 10.05 -10.17
C ALA A 221 -7.72 9.30 -8.86
N ASP A 222 -8.35 9.95 -7.88
CA ASP A 222 -8.67 9.31 -6.60
C ASP A 222 -9.73 8.20 -6.77
N PHE A 223 -10.66 8.37 -7.71
CA PHE A 223 -11.64 7.33 -8.04
C PHE A 223 -10.99 6.08 -8.65
N ILE A 224 -9.88 6.23 -9.38
CA ILE A 224 -9.11 5.10 -9.91
C ILE A 224 -8.45 4.35 -8.74
N TRP A 225 -7.88 5.08 -7.78
CA TRP A 225 -7.30 4.48 -6.57
C TRP A 225 -8.35 3.82 -5.67
N LEU A 226 -9.51 4.44 -5.49
CA LEU A 226 -10.64 3.85 -4.78
C LEU A 226 -11.17 2.60 -5.48
N GLY A 227 -11.30 2.63 -6.81
CA GLY A 227 -11.67 1.47 -7.62
C GLY A 227 -10.65 0.33 -7.49
N THR A 228 -9.36 0.67 -7.46
CA THR A 228 -8.27 -0.31 -7.26
C THR A 228 -8.32 -0.92 -5.87
N ALA A 229 -8.48 -0.11 -4.81
CA ALA A 229 -8.64 -0.60 -3.45
C ALA A 229 -9.91 -1.46 -3.30
N GLY A 230 -11.00 -1.08 -3.97
CA GLY A 230 -12.23 -1.85 -4.04
C GLY A 230 -12.03 -3.20 -4.72
N LEU A 231 -11.36 -3.25 -5.87
CA LEU A 231 -11.04 -4.49 -6.58
C LEU A 231 -10.21 -5.43 -5.70
N LEU A 232 -9.14 -4.92 -5.08
CA LEU A 232 -8.29 -5.68 -4.17
C LEU A 232 -9.06 -6.20 -2.95
N THR A 233 -10.01 -5.41 -2.45
CA THR A 233 -10.88 -5.81 -1.35
C THR A 233 -11.87 -6.90 -1.78
N VAL A 234 -12.41 -6.83 -3.00
CA VAL A 234 -13.28 -7.87 -3.54
C VAL A 234 -12.50 -9.17 -3.75
N MET A 235 -11.28 -9.10 -4.28
CA MET A 235 -10.41 -10.28 -4.46
C MET A 235 -10.02 -10.95 -3.13
N SER A 236 -10.01 -10.21 -2.02
CA SER A 236 -9.68 -10.77 -0.70
C SER A 236 -10.85 -11.50 -0.03
N LEU A 237 -12.07 -11.38 -0.56
CA LEU A 237 -13.26 -12.00 0.02
C LEU A 237 -13.29 -13.51 -0.23
N ARG A 238 -13.82 -14.24 0.75
CA ARG A 238 -14.14 -15.67 0.63
C ARG A 238 -15.16 -15.97 -0.50
N TYR A 239 -16.00 -15.00 -0.82
CA TYR A 239 -17.03 -15.14 -1.86
C TYR A 239 -16.50 -14.83 -3.26
N PHE A 240 -15.27 -14.34 -3.40
CA PHE A 240 -14.66 -14.16 -4.70
C PHE A 240 -14.47 -15.53 -5.37
N PRO A 241 -14.86 -15.70 -6.64
CA PRO A 241 -14.89 -17.01 -7.26
C PRO A 241 -13.50 -17.42 -7.75
N TRP A 242 -12.58 -17.59 -6.80
CA TRP A 242 -11.25 -18.16 -7.02
C TRP A 242 -11.31 -19.55 -7.67
N ASP A 243 -12.43 -20.26 -7.51
CA ASP A 243 -12.69 -21.54 -8.19
C ASP A 243 -12.68 -21.40 -9.73
N TYR A 244 -13.24 -20.32 -10.30
CA TYR A 244 -13.13 -20.10 -11.75
C TYR A 244 -11.69 -19.90 -12.17
N VAL A 245 -10.90 -19.14 -11.39
CA VAL A 245 -9.48 -18.92 -11.66
C VAL A 245 -8.72 -20.25 -11.60
N GLN A 246 -8.97 -21.06 -10.56
CA GLN A 246 -8.35 -22.37 -10.37
C GLN A 246 -8.66 -23.35 -11.52
N ARG A 247 -9.87 -23.29 -12.09
CA ARG A 247 -10.31 -24.18 -13.17
C ARG A 247 -9.77 -23.83 -14.56
N ILE A 248 -9.09 -22.69 -14.73
CA ILE A 248 -8.48 -22.29 -16.02
C ILE A 248 -7.38 -23.27 -16.45
N GLY A 249 -6.70 -23.91 -15.49
CA GLY A 249 -5.69 -24.92 -15.76
C GLY A 249 -4.73 -25.12 -14.59
N GLN A 250 -3.85 -26.14 -14.70
CA GLN A 250 -2.88 -26.47 -13.64
C GLN A 250 -1.95 -25.29 -13.30
N TRP A 251 -1.56 -24.50 -14.31
CA TRP A 251 -0.73 -23.32 -14.10
C TRP A 251 -1.43 -22.27 -13.22
N SER A 252 -2.74 -22.11 -13.36
CA SER A 252 -3.53 -21.16 -12.58
C SER A 252 -3.72 -21.65 -11.15
N LEU A 253 -3.93 -22.96 -10.97
CA LEU A 253 -3.98 -23.59 -9.65
C LEU A 253 -2.65 -23.43 -8.88
N GLY A 254 -1.51 -23.57 -9.58
CA GLY A 254 -0.18 -23.32 -9.01
C GLY A 254 0.02 -21.86 -8.60
N LEU A 255 -0.40 -20.91 -9.44
CA LEU A 255 -0.36 -19.47 -9.11
C LEU A 255 -1.22 -19.15 -7.89
N VAL A 256 -2.46 -19.67 -7.85
CA VAL A 256 -3.38 -19.47 -6.72
C VAL A 256 -2.82 -20.09 -5.44
N SER A 257 -2.14 -21.23 -5.53
CA SER A 257 -1.48 -21.87 -4.39
C SER A 257 -0.28 -21.05 -3.88
N LEU A 258 0.46 -20.36 -4.77
CA LEU A 258 1.56 -19.46 -4.39
C LEU A 258 1.08 -18.19 -3.65
N ILE A 259 -0.16 -17.74 -3.89
CA ILE A 259 -0.77 -16.62 -3.17
C ILE A 259 -0.98 -16.97 -1.69
N ARG A 260 -1.19 -18.26 -1.36
CA ARG A 260 -1.47 -18.84 -0.03
C ARG A 260 -2.77 -18.34 0.63
N THR A 261 -3.02 -17.03 0.62
CA THR A 261 -4.21 -16.42 1.21
C THR A 261 -4.69 -15.22 0.38
N PRO A 262 -6.00 -15.10 0.09
CA PRO A 262 -6.55 -13.91 -0.56
C PRO A 262 -6.38 -12.64 0.30
N ALA A 263 -6.11 -12.79 1.59
CA ALA A 263 -5.95 -11.68 2.52
C ALA A 263 -4.82 -10.72 2.12
N VAL A 264 -3.82 -11.20 1.38
CA VAL A 264 -2.72 -10.37 0.84
C VAL A 264 -3.26 -9.17 0.06
N PHE A 265 -4.33 -9.34 -0.72
CA PHE A 265 -4.92 -8.23 -1.48
C PHE A 265 -5.53 -7.16 -0.56
N PHE A 266 -6.10 -7.56 0.56
CA PHE A 266 -6.67 -6.62 1.52
C PHE A 266 -5.59 -5.77 2.21
N THR A 267 -4.41 -6.33 2.44
CA THR A 267 -3.25 -5.57 2.94
C THR A 267 -2.95 -4.36 2.07
N TYR A 268 -2.82 -4.56 0.76
CA TYR A 268 -2.54 -3.46 -0.16
C TYR A 268 -3.72 -2.50 -0.30
N ALA A 269 -4.96 -2.99 -0.22
CA ALA A 269 -6.14 -2.13 -0.17
C ALA A 269 -6.11 -1.21 1.05
N GLN A 270 -5.80 -1.73 2.24
CA GLN A 270 -5.69 -0.93 3.47
C GLN A 270 -4.59 0.13 3.35
N ILE A 271 -3.44 -0.22 2.77
CA ILE A 271 -2.34 0.73 2.54
C ILE A 271 -2.81 1.87 1.63
N ILE A 272 -3.45 1.58 0.49
CA ILE A 272 -3.97 2.60 -0.43
C ILE A 272 -4.98 3.50 0.29
N LEU A 273 -5.95 2.90 0.99
CA LEU A 273 -6.96 3.63 1.74
C LEU A 273 -6.34 4.52 2.82
N SER A 274 -5.29 4.05 3.51
CA SER A 274 -4.59 4.84 4.53
C SER A 274 -3.92 6.07 3.94
N ILE A 275 -3.21 5.93 2.82
CA ILE A 275 -2.51 7.03 2.15
C ILE A 275 -3.52 8.06 1.65
N LEU A 276 -4.58 7.62 0.97
CA LEU A 276 -5.66 8.49 0.53
C LEU A 276 -6.35 9.19 1.71
N SER A 277 -6.58 8.46 2.80
CA SER A 277 -7.24 9.03 3.99
C SER A 277 -6.45 10.19 4.56
N VAL A 278 -5.16 9.97 4.78
CA VAL A 278 -4.26 10.98 5.33
C VAL A 278 -4.11 12.16 4.38
N GLU A 279 -3.97 11.92 3.08
CA GLU A 279 -3.90 13.00 2.08
C GLU A 279 -5.14 13.90 2.15
N LYS A 280 -6.35 13.31 2.10
CA LYS A 280 -7.59 14.08 2.07
C LYS A 280 -7.90 14.76 3.40
N ILE A 281 -7.72 14.07 4.53
CA ILE A 281 -7.88 14.66 5.86
C ILE A 281 -6.87 15.81 6.05
N GLY A 282 -5.61 15.61 5.66
CA GLY A 282 -4.59 16.65 5.69
C GLY A 282 -4.98 17.87 4.87
N THR A 283 -5.50 17.70 3.65
CA THR A 283 -5.98 18.82 2.84
C THR A 283 -7.18 19.55 3.46
N LEU A 284 -8.11 18.81 4.09
CA LEU A 284 -9.28 19.40 4.76
C LEU A 284 -8.88 20.23 5.98
N VAL A 285 -7.97 19.73 6.81
CA VAL A 285 -7.45 20.46 7.97
C VAL A 285 -6.78 21.77 7.53
N MET A 286 -6.00 21.73 6.44
CA MET A 286 -5.36 22.93 5.89
C MET A 286 -6.37 23.97 5.39
N MET A 287 -7.47 23.54 4.77
CA MET A 287 -8.54 24.42 4.28
C MET A 287 -9.36 25.05 5.41
N GLU A 288 -9.68 24.29 6.46
CA GLU A 288 -10.50 24.79 7.57
C GLU A 288 -9.75 25.83 8.43
N GLU A 289 -8.44 25.66 8.62
CA GLU A 289 -7.61 26.64 9.33
C GLU A 289 -7.44 27.95 8.56
N GLU A 290 -7.34 27.89 7.23
CA GLU A 290 -7.25 29.08 6.37
C GLU A 290 -8.53 29.92 6.47
N SER A 291 -9.69 29.28 6.39
CA SER A 291 -10.99 29.93 6.60
C SER A 291 -11.08 30.62 7.97
N LYS A 292 -10.54 30.00 9.04
CA LYS A 292 -10.50 30.60 10.38
C LYS A 292 -9.53 31.78 10.48
N GLU A 293 -8.39 31.73 9.80
CA GLU A 293 -7.43 32.84 9.76
C GLU A 293 -7.94 34.05 8.96
N GLU A 294 -8.62 33.82 7.83
CA GLU A 294 -9.28 34.88 7.07
C GLU A 294 -10.40 35.53 7.88
N LEU A 295 -11.22 34.75 8.57
CA LEU A 295 -12.27 35.26 9.45
C LEU A 295 -11.70 36.12 10.59
N LYS A 296 -10.56 35.71 11.17
CA LYS A 296 -9.87 36.49 12.22
C LYS A 296 -9.22 37.78 11.71
N LYS A 297 -8.88 37.88 10.42
CA LYS A 297 -8.36 39.11 9.81
C LYS A 297 -9.47 40.08 9.41
N ALA A 298 -10.70 39.59 9.24
CA ALA A 298 -11.87 40.37 8.86
C ALA A 298 -12.64 40.97 10.06
N VAL A 299 -12.32 40.55 11.29
CA VAL A 299 -12.87 41.03 12.56
C VAL A 299 -11.81 41.86 13.29
#